data_AF-A0A7C8EMT3-F1
#
_entry.id   AF-A0A7C8EMT3-F1
#
_cell.length_a   1.000
_cell.length_b   1.000
_cell.length_c   1.000
_cell.angle_alpha   90.00
_cell.angle_beta   90.00
_cell.angle_gamma   90.00
#
_symmetry.space_group_name_H-M   'P 1'
#
loop_
_entity.id
_entity.type
_entity.pdbx_description
1 polymer ?
#
loop_
_entity_poly.entity_id
_entity_poly.type
_entity_poly.pdbx_seq_one_letter_code
_entity_poly.pdbx_strand_id
1 'polypeptide(L)' 'MKRVVALGLLTCIAACNNGFGRHLSVSGQIEGVTVRAGSRTGGRVSEVLVQEGDAVKKGDILVRLEAHEAQARVAA' A
#
# COMPACT_ATOMS: atom_id res chain seq x y z
N MET A 1 57.97 -27.84 -13.47
CA MET A 1 57.61 -26.51 -12.91
C MET A 1 56.50 -25.83 -13.74
N LYS A 2 56.68 -25.61 -15.06
CA LYS A 2 55.65 -25.00 -15.93
C LYS A 2 54.30 -25.73 -15.98
N ARG A 3 54.29 -27.07 -15.91
CA ARG A 3 53.07 -27.90 -15.93
C ARG A 3 52.22 -27.78 -14.65
N VAL A 4 52.86 -27.53 -13.50
CA VAL A 4 52.17 -27.38 -12.20
C VAL A 4 51.53 -26.00 -12.11
N VAL A 5 52.21 -24.97 -12.62
CA VAL A 5 51.64 -23.61 -12.74
C VAL A 5 50.45 -23.59 -13.70
N ALA A 6 50.53 -24.31 -14.82
CA ALA A 6 49.42 -24.42 -15.76
C ALA A 6 48.18 -25.11 -15.16
N LEU A 7 48.38 -26.16 -14.34
CA LEU A 7 47.29 -26.88 -13.68
C LEU A 7 46.66 -26.07 -12.53
N GLY A 8 47.48 -25.31 -11.79
CA GLY A 8 47.02 -24.37 -10.76
C GLY A 8 46.24 -23.19 -11.33
N LEU A 9 46.64 -22.69 -12.51
CA LEU A 9 45.92 -21.61 -13.19
C LEU A 9 44.58 -22.10 -13.77
N LEU A 10 44.54 -23.33 -14.30
CA LEU A 10 43.31 -23.93 -14.84
C LEU A 10 42.26 -24.18 -13.75
N THR A 11 42.69 -24.54 -12.54
CA THR A 11 41.80 -24.77 -11.38
C THR A 11 41.24 -23.48 -10.79
N CYS A 12 42.00 -22.39 -10.77
CA CYS A 12 41.48 -21.08 -10.36
C CYS A 12 40.41 -20.51 -11.32
N ILE A 13 40.51 -20.74 -12.63
CA ILE A 13 39.53 -20.26 -13.61
C ILE A 13 38.18 -21.00 -13.45
N ALA A 14 38.20 -22.28 -13.07
CA ALA A 14 37.00 -23.07 -12.86
C ALA A 14 36.25 -22.77 -11.53
N ALA A 15 36.87 -22.04 -10.60
CA ALA A 15 36.30 -21.75 -9.29
C ALA A 15 35.33 -20.54 -9.27
N CYS A 16 35.21 -19.79 -10.37
CA CYS A 16 34.24 -18.71 -10.51
C CYS A 16 32.86 -19.25 -10.92
N ASN A 17 32.21 -20.04 -10.07
CA ASN A 17 30.78 -20.33 -10.21
C ASN A 17 30.03 -19.82 -8.98
N ASN A 18 30.03 -18.50 -8.80
CA ASN A 18 29.11 -17.86 -7.87
C ASN A 18 27.71 -18.01 -8.47
N GLY A 19 26.99 -19.02 -7.97
CA GLY A 19 25.59 -19.24 -8.29
C GLY A 19 24.82 -17.94 -8.11
N PHE A 20 24.32 -17.41 -9.22
CA PHE A 20 23.38 -16.31 -9.24
C PHE A 20 22.26 -16.65 -8.25
N GLY A 21 22.17 -15.85 -7.19
CA GLY A 21 21.09 -15.95 -6.20
C GLY A 21 19.77 -16.04 -6.94
N ARG A 22 18.99 -17.07 -6.64
CA ARG A 22 17.75 -17.41 -7.35
C ARG A 22 16.80 -16.21 -7.28
N HIS A 23 16.80 -15.39 -8.32
CA HIS A 23 15.89 -14.26 -8.45
C HIS A 23 14.52 -14.82 -8.82
N LEU A 24 13.61 -14.87 -7.85
CA LEU A 24 12.24 -15.29 -8.07
C LEU A 24 11.48 -14.13 -8.73
N SER A 25 11.47 -14.10 -10.06
CA SER A 25 10.63 -13.17 -10.83
C SER A 25 9.21 -13.71 -10.91
N VAL A 26 8.30 -13.07 -10.19
CA VAL A 26 6.87 -13.39 -10.23
C VAL A 26 6.13 -12.12 -10.62
N SER A 27 5.23 -12.23 -11.59
CA SER A 27 4.30 -11.16 -11.92
C SER A 27 3.06 -11.30 -11.05
N GLY A 28 2.63 -10.20 -10.45
CA GLY A 28 1.40 -10.12 -9.67
C GLY A 28 0.82 -8.73 -9.76
N GLN A 29 -0.45 -8.60 -9.42
CA GLN A 29 -1.11 -7.32 -9.27
C GLN A 29 -1.27 -7.00 -7.79
N ILE A 30 -1.09 -5.73 -7.44
CA ILE A 30 -1.34 -5.22 -6.10
C ILE A 30 -2.65 -4.46 -6.17
N GLU A 31 -3.61 -4.85 -5.34
CA GLU A 31 -4.91 -4.19 -5.22
C GLU A 31 -5.04 -3.55 -3.85
N GLY A 32 -5.52 -2.31 -3.83
CA GLY A 32 -5.92 -1.64 -2.59
C GLY A 32 -7.37 -1.98 -2.24
N VAL A 33 -7.65 -2.13 -0.95
CA VAL A 33 -9.04 -2.18 -0.49
C VAL A 33 -9.62 -0.77 -0.57
N THR A 34 -10.64 -0.60 -1.39
CA THR A 34 -11.35 0.68 -1.53
C THR A 34 -12.75 0.58 -0.94
N VAL A 35 -13.18 1.63 -0.27
CA VAL A 35 -14.52 1.75 0.29
C VAL A 35 -15.12 3.08 -0.11
N ARG A 36 -16.42 3.09 -0.43
CA ARG A 36 -17.17 4.33 -0.61
C ARG A 36 -17.83 4.69 0.71
N ALA A 37 -17.29 5.70 1.38
CA ALA A 37 -17.88 6.25 2.58
C ALA A 37 -19.08 7.13 2.22
N GLY A 38 -20.21 6.93 2.90
CA GLY A 38 -21.43 7.72 2.72
C GLY A 38 -22.25 7.73 4.00
N SER A 39 -23.03 8.80 4.19
CA SER A 39 -23.97 8.89 5.30
C SER A 39 -25.16 7.94 5.07
N ARG A 40 -25.66 7.35 6.16
CA ARG A 40 -26.89 6.54 6.14
C ARG A 40 -28.15 7.39 5.97
N THR A 41 -28.07 8.67 6.30
CA THR A 41 -29.14 9.65 6.14
C THR A 41 -28.73 10.71 5.13
N GLY A 42 -29.69 11.14 4.31
CA GLY A 42 -29.52 12.32 3.48
C GLY A 42 -29.46 13.60 4.32
N GLY A 43 -28.98 14.68 3.72
CA GLY A 43 -28.90 15.99 4.35
C GLY A 43 -28.00 16.93 3.55
N ARG A 44 -28.08 18.23 3.83
CA ARG A 44 -27.18 19.22 3.26
C ARG A 44 -25.83 19.14 3.98
N VAL A 45 -24.73 19.15 3.21
CA VAL A 45 -23.38 19.24 3.78
C VAL A 45 -23.20 20.64 4.35
N SER A 46 -22.96 20.74 5.66
CA SER A 46 -22.65 21.99 6.32
C SER A 46 -21.16 22.32 6.23
N GLU A 47 -20.31 21.29 6.30
CA GLU A 47 -18.85 21.46 6.36
C GLU A 47 -18.12 20.20 5.86
N VAL A 48 -16.96 20.41 5.22
CA VAL A 48 -16.01 19.35 4.84
C VAL A 48 -14.74 19.55 5.64
N LEU A 49 -14.29 18.50 6.35
CA LEU A 49 -13.21 18.59 7.35
C LEU A 49 -11.90 17.96 6.88
N VAL A 50 -11.88 17.34 5.70
CA VAL A 50 -10.73 16.65 5.11
C VAL A 50 -10.55 17.03 3.65
N GLN A 51 -9.33 16.89 3.14
CA GLN A 51 -8.98 17.10 1.75
C GLN A 51 -8.53 15.81 1.07
N GLU A 52 -8.49 15.84 -0.26
CA GLU A 52 -7.99 14.70 -1.03
C GLU A 52 -6.52 14.42 -0.71
N GLY A 53 -6.21 13.15 -0.44
CA GLY A 53 -4.86 12.71 -0.05
C GLY A 53 -4.62 12.69 1.47
N ASP A 54 -5.54 13.21 2.28
CA ASP A 54 -5.40 13.16 3.74
C ASP A 54 -5.49 11.72 4.28
N ALA A 55 -4.59 11.39 5.20
CA ALA A 55 -4.65 10.13 5.94
C ALA A 55 -5.64 10.25 7.10
N VAL A 56 -6.67 9.39 7.10
CA VAL A 56 -7.72 9.39 8.12
C VAL A 56 -7.73 8.08 8.91
N LYS A 57 -8.21 8.14 10.14
CA LYS A 57 -8.35 7.00 11.05
C LYS A 57 -9.83 6.71 11.33
N LYS A 58 -10.09 5.52 11.87
CA LYS A 58 -11.43 5.15 12.30
C LYS A 58 -11.94 6.13 13.35
N GLY A 59 -13.10 6.71 13.09
CA GLY A 59 -13.75 7.68 13.99
C GLY A 59 -13.55 9.13 13.57
N ASP A 60 -12.66 9.41 12.62
CA ASP A 60 -12.48 10.76 12.11
C ASP A 60 -13.72 11.24 11.37
N ILE A 61 -14.06 12.52 11.58
CA ILE A 61 -15.21 13.16 10.95
C ILE A 61 -14.75 13.69 9.60
N LEU A 62 -15.29 13.14 8.52
CA LEU A 62 -14.96 13.57 7.16
C LEU A 62 -15.80 14.78 6.72
N VAL A 63 -17.09 14.73 6.99
CA VAL A 63 -18.07 15.77 6.64
C VAL A 63 -19.09 15.92 7.75
N ARG A 64 -19.68 17.11 7.87
CA ARG A 64 -20.80 17.40 8.76
C ARG A 64 -22.04 17.69 7.93
N LEU A 65 -23.17 17.10 8.33
CA LEU A 65 -24.47 17.35 7.73
C LEU A 65 -25.29 18.26 8.63
N GLU A 66 -26.14 19.10 8.03
CA GLU A 66 -27.14 19.87 8.75
C GLU A 66 -28.14 18.95 9.45
N ALA A 67 -28.46 19.26 10.71
CA ALA A 67 -29.24 18.39 11.59
C ALA A 67 -30.65 18.92 11.92
N HIS A 68 -31.16 19.92 11.19
CA HIS A 68 -32.44 20.57 11.51
C HIS A 68 -33.61 19.57 11.67
N GLU A 69 -33.80 18.66 10.70
CA GLU A 69 -34.86 17.65 10.77
C GLU A 69 -34.60 16.61 11.87
N ALA A 70 -33.34 16.21 12.05
CA ALA A 70 -32.97 15.24 13.08
C ALA A 70 -33.20 15.79 14.50
N GLN A 71 -32.87 17.06 14.74
CA GLN A 71 -33.09 17.75 16.00
C GLN A 71 -34.58 17.93 16.29
N ALA A 72 -35.38 18.30 15.28
CA ALA A 72 -36.82 18.45 15.41
C ALA A 72 -37.51 17.15 15.85
N ARG A 73 -37.06 15.99 15.36
CA ARG A 73 -37.59 14.67 15.75
C ARG A 73 -37.26 14.25 17.18
N VAL A 74 -36.19 14.78 17.77
CA VAL A 74 -35.74 14.41 19.13
C VAL A 74 -36.37 15.32 20.19
N ALA A 75 -36.76 16.54 19.81
CA ALA A 75 -37.38 17.52 20.71
C ALA A 75 -38.90 17.35 20.88
N ALA A 76 -39.53 16.44 20.12
CA ALA A 76 -40.95 16.11 20.20
C ALA A 76 -41.18 14.89 21.10
#